data_AF-A0A166AB27-F1
#
_entry.id   AF-A0A166AB27-F1
#
_cell.length_a   1.000
_cell.length_b   1.000
_cell.length_c   1.000
_cell.angle_alpha   90.00
_cell.angle_beta   90.00
_cell.angle_gamma   90.00
#
_symmetry.space_group_name_H-M   'P 1'
#
loop_
_entity.id
_entity.type
_entity.pdbx_description
1 polymer ?
#
loop_
_entity_poly.entity_id
_entity_poly.type
_entity_poly.pdbx_seq_one_letter_code
_entity_poly.pdbx_strand_id
1 'polypeptide(L)'
;MFNLYAPPPHIFDEHGAIVDDSARLGHLGDTSRARYTSKLPFVPSYVQSTLSTPDPAQLYRDRVEHRQLPLENPDKPSAARKERGERLKRKQAETARRKSRVPGRKAVNDKGTWKLVKEDCRFELFLTLHGLWMGYMSELLNLKQPPPSNVADPGAMPSAAGMHAKLVKADMHGAFISVKESKNAALVGIAGIVVHESEGTFRIVTKKDKLRLIPKRNSIFTLAVPLYSTQTSSLPSAAESEQNEGLELKTVLDAPHIVFSLYGNQFAFRAAERAGKKFKAKETIEL
;
A
#
# COMPACT_ATOMS: atom_id res chain seq x y z
N MET A 1 21.10 -53.21 25.39
CA MET A 1 19.66 -53.02 25.62
C MET A 1 18.98 -52.88 24.27
N PHE A 2 18.53 -54.00 23.71
CA PHE A 2 17.79 -54.07 22.45
C PHE A 2 16.32 -54.36 22.80
N ASN A 3 15.42 -53.46 22.39
CA ASN A 3 13.98 -53.63 22.59
C ASN A 3 13.40 -54.39 21.39
N LEU A 4 13.07 -55.66 21.60
CA LEU A 4 12.30 -56.50 20.67
C LEU A 4 10.81 -56.32 21.00
N TYR A 5 10.04 -55.83 20.03
CA TYR A 5 8.59 -55.66 20.12
C TYR A 5 7.92 -57.02 19.84
N ALA A 6 7.34 -57.64 20.86
CA ALA A 6 6.55 -58.86 20.72
C ALA A 6 5.07 -58.52 20.44
N PRO A 7 4.43 -59.05 19.39
CA PRO A 7 3.00 -58.87 19.15
C PRO A 7 2.15 -59.72 20.11
N PRO A 8 0.94 -59.27 20.51
CA PRO A 8 0.07 -59.97 21.45
C PRO A 8 -0.49 -61.28 20.87
N PRO A 9 -0.79 -62.29 21.71
CA PRO A 9 -1.31 -63.59 21.29
C PRO A 9 -2.81 -63.47 20.92
N HIS A 10 -3.38 -64.51 20.32
CA HIS A 10 -4.79 -64.68 19.92
C HIS A 10 -5.11 -64.43 18.43
N ILE A 11 -4.52 -65.22 17.53
CA ILE A 11 -5.10 -65.51 16.20
C ILE A 11 -5.02 -67.02 15.84
N PHE A 12 -4.28 -67.85 16.59
CA PHE A 12 -4.03 -69.26 16.23
C PHE A 12 -4.21 -70.20 17.42
N ASP A 13 -4.76 -71.40 17.17
CA ASP A 13 -4.78 -72.51 18.13
C ASP A 13 -3.45 -73.30 18.14
N GLU A 14 -3.32 -74.29 19.03
CA GLU A 14 -2.10 -75.12 19.19
C GLU A 14 -1.72 -75.97 17.96
N HIS A 15 -2.52 -75.91 16.89
CA HIS A 15 -2.27 -76.54 15.60
C HIS A 15 -2.15 -75.55 14.43
N GLY A 16 -2.17 -74.24 14.70
CA GLY A 16 -1.85 -73.20 13.73
C GLY A 16 -2.98 -72.80 12.78
N ALA A 17 -4.26 -73.03 13.13
CA ALA A 17 -5.41 -72.61 12.34
C ALA A 17 -6.02 -71.28 12.85
N ILE A 18 -6.53 -70.46 11.91
CA ILE A 18 -7.24 -69.21 12.21
C ILE A 18 -8.67 -69.53 12.63
N VAL A 19 -9.10 -69.05 13.80
CA VAL A 19 -10.47 -69.21 14.31
C VAL A 19 -11.41 -68.25 13.54
N ASP A 20 -12.37 -68.80 12.80
CA ASP A 20 -13.33 -68.04 11.98
C ASP A 20 -14.53 -67.57 12.83
N ASP A 21 -14.46 -66.32 13.31
CA ASP A 21 -15.54 -65.66 14.05
C ASP A 21 -16.58 -65.08 13.07
N SER A 22 -17.35 -65.97 12.45
CA SER A 22 -18.28 -65.69 11.34
C SER A 22 -19.61 -65.02 11.76
N ALA A 23 -19.73 -64.52 12.99
CA ALA A 23 -20.99 -63.95 13.50
C ALA A 23 -21.15 -62.43 13.29
N ARG A 24 -20.19 -61.72 12.67
CA ARG A 24 -20.24 -60.24 12.55
C ARG A 24 -19.96 -59.62 11.18
N LEU A 25 -19.77 -60.41 10.13
CA LEU A 25 -19.69 -59.88 8.77
C LEU A 25 -20.94 -60.25 7.97
N GLY A 26 -21.59 -59.23 7.41
CA GLY A 26 -22.73 -59.39 6.51
C GLY A 26 -22.42 -60.42 5.42
N HIS A 27 -23.39 -61.29 5.17
CA HIS A 27 -23.30 -62.39 4.23
C HIS A 27 -22.97 -61.85 2.83
N LEU A 28 -21.69 -61.90 2.44
CA LEU A 28 -21.30 -61.83 1.03
C LEU A 28 -21.78 -63.14 0.42
N GLY A 29 -22.95 -63.06 -0.21
CA GLY A 29 -23.58 -64.19 -0.89
C GLY A 29 -22.61 -64.86 -1.85
N ASP A 30 -22.74 -66.19 -1.93
CA ASP A 30 -22.16 -67.13 -2.88
C ASP A 30 -21.45 -66.46 -4.09
N THR A 31 -20.12 -66.43 -4.07
CA THR A 31 -19.30 -65.91 -5.19
C THR A 31 -19.23 -66.90 -6.34
N SER A 32 -20.37 -67.49 -6.71
CA SER A 32 -20.53 -68.08 -8.02
C SER A 32 -20.34 -66.97 -9.06
N ARG A 33 -19.47 -67.24 -10.04
CA ARG A 33 -18.95 -66.27 -11.01
C ARG A 33 -20.10 -65.65 -11.81
N ALA A 34 -20.67 -64.55 -11.30
CA ALA A 34 -21.87 -63.94 -11.85
C ALA A 34 -21.64 -63.47 -13.29
N ARG A 35 -22.37 -64.06 -14.23
CA ARG A 35 -22.32 -63.70 -15.65
C ARG A 35 -23.30 -62.56 -15.91
N TYR A 36 -22.80 -61.33 -15.92
CA TYR A 36 -23.59 -60.17 -16.30
C TYR A 36 -23.67 -60.08 -17.83
N THR A 37 -24.88 -60.01 -18.36
CA THR A 37 -25.15 -59.85 -19.80
C THR A 37 -25.94 -58.57 -20.01
N SER A 38 -26.07 -58.07 -21.25
CA SER A 38 -26.89 -56.88 -21.54
C SER A 38 -28.35 -57.02 -21.08
N LYS A 39 -28.85 -58.26 -20.92
CA LYS A 39 -30.18 -58.58 -20.41
C LYS A 39 -30.27 -58.55 -18.87
N LEU A 40 -29.14 -58.62 -18.16
CA LEU A 40 -29.03 -58.60 -16.69
C LEU A 40 -27.88 -57.66 -16.27
N PRO A 41 -28.11 -56.34 -16.33
CA PRO A 41 -27.11 -55.36 -15.93
C PRO A 41 -26.78 -55.48 -14.43
N PHE A 42 -25.50 -55.36 -14.11
CA PHE A 42 -24.99 -55.49 -12.74
C PHE A 42 -25.60 -54.47 -11.77
N VAL A 43 -25.71 -53.21 -12.19
CA VAL A 43 -26.03 -52.10 -11.29
C VAL A 43 -27.50 -52.14 -10.80
N PRO A 44 -28.53 -52.34 -11.65
CA PRO A 44 -29.90 -52.55 -11.17
C PRO A 44 -30.06 -53.80 -10.31
N SER A 45 -29.47 -54.93 -10.72
CA SER A 45 -29.63 -56.21 -10.03
C SER A 45 -28.97 -56.20 -8.64
N TYR A 46 -27.79 -55.59 -8.53
CA TYR A 46 -27.10 -55.45 -7.26
C TYR A 46 -27.84 -54.50 -6.32
N VAL A 47 -28.22 -53.30 -6.78
CA VAL A 47 -28.90 -52.32 -5.92
C VAL A 47 -30.26 -52.85 -5.43
N GLN A 48 -31.01 -53.53 -6.30
CA GLN A 48 -32.32 -54.08 -5.91
C GLN A 48 -32.22 -55.27 -4.95
N SER A 49 -31.17 -56.10 -5.07
CA SER A 49 -30.97 -57.26 -4.18
C SER A 49 -30.40 -56.89 -2.81
N THR A 50 -29.66 -55.78 -2.72
CA THR A 50 -29.02 -55.36 -1.46
C THR A 50 -29.94 -54.51 -0.57
N LEU A 51 -31.05 -53.97 -1.12
CA LEU A 51 -31.96 -53.09 -0.41
C LEU A 51 -33.20 -53.84 0.11
N SER A 52 -33.36 -53.93 1.43
CA SER A 52 -34.55 -54.52 2.08
C SER A 52 -35.71 -53.52 2.23
N THR A 53 -36.08 -52.83 1.16
CA THR A 53 -37.19 -51.86 1.14
C THR A 53 -38.39 -52.40 0.34
N PRO A 54 -39.64 -51.96 0.62
CA PRO A 54 -40.83 -52.51 -0.02
C PRO A 54 -40.93 -52.25 -1.55
N ASP A 55 -40.25 -51.22 -2.08
CA ASP A 55 -40.13 -51.01 -3.53
C ASP A 55 -38.69 -50.58 -3.93
N PRO A 56 -37.78 -51.56 -4.14
CA PRO A 56 -36.40 -51.28 -4.52
C PRO A 56 -36.26 -50.88 -6.00
N ALA A 57 -37.24 -51.21 -6.84
CA ALA A 57 -37.22 -50.91 -8.26
C ALA A 57 -37.46 -49.42 -8.53
N GLN A 58 -38.41 -48.79 -7.83
CA GLN A 58 -38.65 -47.35 -7.95
C GLN A 58 -37.47 -46.51 -7.44
N LEU A 59 -36.88 -46.89 -6.29
CA LEU A 59 -35.73 -46.19 -5.73
C LEU A 59 -34.50 -46.20 -6.64
N TYR A 60 -34.29 -47.29 -7.38
CA TYR A 60 -33.23 -47.38 -8.38
C TYR A 60 -33.42 -46.35 -9.51
N ARG A 61 -34.63 -46.26 -10.07
CA ARG A 61 -34.94 -45.32 -11.16
C ARG A 61 -34.75 -43.87 -10.72
N ASP A 62 -35.26 -43.52 -9.54
CA ASP A 62 -35.24 -42.15 -9.03
C ASP A 62 -33.84 -41.66 -8.63
N ARG A 63 -33.00 -42.54 -8.07
CA ARG A 63 -31.73 -42.13 -7.44
C ARG A 63 -30.47 -42.54 -8.19
N VAL A 64 -30.53 -43.56 -9.04
CA VAL A 64 -29.34 -44.19 -9.62
C VAL A 64 -29.34 -44.18 -11.15
N GLU A 65 -30.44 -44.53 -11.81
CA GLU A 65 -30.49 -44.81 -13.26
C GLU A 65 -29.98 -43.65 -14.16
N HIS A 66 -30.12 -42.40 -13.71
CA HIS A 66 -29.70 -41.23 -14.48
C HIS A 66 -28.70 -40.31 -13.73
N ARG A 67 -28.16 -40.75 -12.59
CA ARG A 67 -27.12 -39.98 -11.89
C ARG A 67 -25.74 -40.29 -12.46
N GLN A 68 -25.14 -39.29 -13.08
CA GLN A 68 -23.73 -39.35 -13.46
C GLN A 68 -22.86 -39.26 -12.21
N LEU A 69 -22.24 -40.37 -11.85
CA LEU A 69 -21.25 -40.43 -10.78
C LEU A 69 -19.87 -40.17 -11.40
N PRO A 70 -19.19 -39.06 -11.06
CA PRO A 70 -17.81 -38.88 -11.43
C PRO A 70 -16.99 -40.00 -10.77
N LEU A 71 -16.42 -40.87 -11.60
CA LEU A 71 -15.57 -41.98 -11.17
C LEU A 71 -14.20 -41.51 -10.67
N GLU A 72 -13.85 -40.25 -10.94
CA GLU A 72 -12.65 -39.60 -10.46
C GLU A 72 -12.93 -38.86 -9.16
N ASN A 73 -12.22 -39.25 -8.11
CA ASN A 73 -12.12 -38.45 -6.90
C ASN A 73 -11.24 -37.22 -7.25
N PRO A 74 -11.74 -35.97 -7.18
CA PRO A 74 -10.94 -34.81 -7.54
C PRO A 74 -9.70 -34.77 -6.65
N ASP A 75 -8.51 -34.84 -7.27
CA ASP A 75 -7.22 -34.83 -6.58
C ASP A 75 -7.12 -33.60 -5.68
N LYS A 76 -7.45 -33.76 -4.39
CA LYS A 76 -7.11 -32.78 -3.36
C LYS A 76 -5.58 -32.79 -3.29
N PRO A 77 -4.88 -31.73 -3.73
CA PRO A 77 -3.43 -31.74 -3.74
C PRO A 77 -2.95 -31.97 -2.30
N SER A 78 -2.10 -32.98 -2.12
CA SER A 78 -1.53 -33.28 -0.81
C SER A 78 -0.86 -32.03 -0.22
N ALA A 79 -0.86 -31.92 1.11
CA ALA A 79 -0.21 -30.80 1.81
C ALA A 79 1.25 -30.58 1.31
N ALA A 80 1.95 -31.68 1.01
CA ALA A 80 3.29 -31.67 0.43
C ALA A 80 3.37 -31.00 -0.96
N ARG A 81 2.37 -31.18 -1.83
CA ARG A 81 2.33 -30.55 -3.16
C ARG A 81 2.07 -29.05 -3.05
N LYS A 82 1.21 -28.64 -2.11
CA LYS A 82 0.96 -27.21 -1.79
C LYS A 82 2.22 -26.54 -1.24
N GLU A 83 2.89 -27.17 -0.28
CA GLU A 83 4.14 -26.68 0.31
C GLU A 83 5.25 -26.53 -0.75
N ARG A 84 5.39 -27.52 -1.65
CA ARG A 84 6.34 -27.45 -2.77
C ARG A 84 6.04 -26.29 -3.71
N GLY A 85 4.76 -26.04 -4.01
CA GLY A 85 4.31 -24.90 -4.81
C GLY A 85 4.62 -23.55 -4.16
N GLU A 86 4.39 -23.42 -2.85
CA GLU A 86 4.73 -22.22 -2.08
C GLU A 86 6.25 -21.97 -2.05
N ARG A 87 7.04 -23.04 -1.89
CA ARG A 87 8.51 -22.97 -1.94
C ARG A 87 9.03 -22.50 -3.30
N LEU A 88 8.43 -22.99 -4.39
CA LEU A 88 8.77 -22.56 -5.75
C LEU A 88 8.41 -21.08 -5.98
N LYS A 89 7.22 -20.65 -5.55
CA LYS A 89 6.81 -19.24 -5.60
C LYS A 89 7.75 -18.33 -4.81
N ARG A 90 8.18 -18.76 -3.62
CA ARG A 90 9.15 -18.02 -2.80
C ARG A 90 10.51 -17.89 -3.50
N LYS A 91 10.99 -18.98 -4.13
CA LYS A 91 12.23 -18.96 -4.93
C LYS A 91 12.11 -18.03 -6.14
N GLN A 92 10.99 -18.06 -6.86
CA GLN A 92 10.75 -17.18 -8.01
C GLN A 92 10.66 -15.70 -7.59
N ALA A 93 10.03 -15.40 -6.45
CA ALA A 93 10.01 -14.04 -5.90
C ALA A 93 11.42 -13.55 -5.51
N GLU A 94 12.25 -14.44 -4.95
CA GLU A 94 13.63 -14.11 -4.59
C GLU A 94 14.51 -13.90 -5.83
N THR A 95 14.40 -14.74 -6.86
CA THR A 95 15.15 -14.55 -8.11
C THR A 95 14.70 -13.30 -8.85
N ALA A 96 13.40 -12.99 -8.88
CA ALA A 96 12.87 -11.73 -9.42
C ALA A 96 13.41 -10.51 -8.66
N ARG A 97 13.47 -10.59 -7.33
CA ARG A 97 14.04 -9.52 -6.49
C ARG A 97 15.55 -9.36 -6.65
N ARG A 98 16.29 -10.45 -6.90
CA ARG A 98 17.72 -10.38 -7.26
C ARG A 98 17.93 -9.77 -8.65
N LYS A 99 17.06 -10.09 -9.61
CA LYS A 99 17.13 -9.59 -10.99
C LYS A 99 16.77 -8.11 -11.11
N SER A 100 15.92 -7.57 -10.23
CA SER A 100 15.51 -6.16 -10.27
C SER A 100 16.60 -5.15 -9.89
N ARG A 101 17.81 -5.59 -9.50
CA ARG A 101 18.93 -4.72 -9.08
C ARG A 101 18.59 -3.71 -7.96
N VAL A 102 17.43 -3.82 -7.32
CA VAL A 102 17.02 -2.96 -6.22
C VAL A 102 17.96 -3.24 -5.04
N PRO A 103 18.74 -2.24 -4.57
CA PRO A 103 19.67 -2.45 -3.49
C PRO A 103 18.95 -3.00 -2.25
N GLY A 104 19.54 -4.01 -1.61
CA GLY A 104 19.02 -4.52 -0.35
C GLY A 104 19.02 -3.43 0.73
N ARG A 105 18.14 -3.52 1.73
CA ARG A 105 18.00 -2.56 2.86
C ARG A 105 19.35 -2.16 3.49
N LYS A 106 20.32 -3.08 3.55
CA LYS A 106 21.68 -2.82 4.07
C LYS A 106 22.50 -1.89 3.16
N ALA A 107 22.48 -2.11 1.85
CA ALA A 107 23.19 -1.28 0.86
C ALA A 107 22.61 0.14 0.75
N VAL A 108 21.32 0.34 1.04
CA VAL A 108 20.70 1.68 1.12
C VAL A 108 21.13 2.41 2.39
N ASN A 109 21.33 1.70 3.50
CA ASN A 109 21.88 2.29 4.73
C ASN A 109 23.34 2.70 4.55
N ASP A 110 24.16 1.85 3.90
CA ASP A 110 25.58 2.12 3.67
C ASP A 110 25.82 3.22 2.62
N LYS A 111 24.90 3.44 1.67
CA LYS A 111 24.97 4.52 0.67
C LYS A 111 24.24 5.81 1.07
N GLY A 112 23.98 5.97 2.37
CA GLY A 112 23.58 7.26 2.93
C GLY A 112 22.07 7.46 2.99
N THR A 113 21.45 6.95 4.05
CA THR A 113 20.21 7.57 4.54
C THR A 113 20.47 9.06 4.77
N TRP A 114 19.72 9.95 4.11
CA TRP A 114 19.80 11.39 4.36
C TRP A 114 19.51 11.67 5.85
N LYS A 115 20.57 11.98 6.59
CA LYS A 115 20.56 12.31 8.01
C LYS A 115 21.03 13.75 8.13
N LEU A 116 20.09 14.65 8.39
CA LEU A 116 20.42 15.99 8.80
C LEU A 116 20.97 15.93 10.22
N VAL A 117 22.17 16.47 10.44
CA VAL A 117 22.75 16.61 11.78
C VAL A 117 21.89 17.60 12.56
N LYS A 118 21.75 17.40 13.87
CA LYS A 118 20.91 18.27 14.71
C LYS A 118 21.39 19.73 14.68
N GLU A 119 22.69 19.95 14.55
CA GLU A 119 23.33 21.27 14.42
C GLU A 119 22.90 22.03 13.15
N ASP A 120 22.56 21.30 12.08
CA ASP A 120 22.10 21.85 10.81
C ASP A 120 20.59 22.06 10.76
N CYS A 121 19.87 21.74 11.83
CA CYS A 121 18.40 21.92 11.91
C CYS A 121 17.99 23.36 12.30
N ARG A 122 18.89 24.33 12.19
CA ARG A 122 18.61 25.74 12.48
C ARG A 122 17.65 26.32 11.44
N PHE A 123 16.54 26.88 11.92
CA PHE A 123 15.47 27.45 11.09
C PHE A 123 15.99 28.59 10.20
N GLU A 124 16.91 29.39 10.72
CA GLU A 124 17.52 30.53 10.01
C GLU A 124 18.21 30.12 8.70
N LEU A 125 18.91 28.97 8.68
CA LEU A 125 19.58 28.49 7.48
C LEU A 125 18.56 28.20 6.35
N PHE A 126 17.37 27.72 6.71
CA PHE A 126 16.31 27.39 5.76
C PHE A 126 15.52 28.61 5.26
N LEU A 127 15.74 29.80 5.82
CA LEU A 127 15.12 31.01 5.29
C LEU A 127 15.68 31.41 3.93
N THR A 128 16.97 31.18 3.70
CA THR A 128 17.59 31.37 2.38
C THR A 128 16.91 30.49 1.33
N LEU A 129 16.69 29.21 1.66
CA LEU A 129 15.96 28.26 0.83
C LEU A 129 14.50 28.69 0.61
N HIS A 130 13.85 29.22 1.64
CA HIS A 130 12.50 29.75 1.54
C HIS A 130 12.42 30.97 0.62
N GLY A 131 13.41 31.86 0.68
CA GLY A 131 13.56 32.99 -0.24
C GLY A 131 13.64 32.55 -1.70
N LEU A 132 14.47 31.55 -1.99
CA LEU A 132 14.54 30.96 -3.34
C LEU A 132 13.20 30.35 -3.77
N TRP A 133 12.50 29.68 -2.86
CA TRP A 133 11.19 29.11 -3.14
C TRP A 133 10.11 30.18 -3.41
N MET A 134 10.14 31.30 -2.68
CA MET A 134 9.26 32.46 -2.96
C MET A 134 9.52 33.04 -4.36
N GLY A 135 10.79 33.18 -4.74
CA GLY A 135 11.18 33.64 -6.08
C GLY A 135 10.69 32.68 -7.17
N TYR A 136 10.89 31.38 -6.97
CA TYR A 136 10.37 30.33 -7.85
C TYR A 136 8.84 30.39 -7.99
N MET A 137 8.10 30.50 -6.88
CA MET A 137 6.64 30.57 -6.92
C MET A 137 6.12 31.84 -7.58
N SER A 138 6.83 32.96 -7.43
CA SER A 138 6.46 34.21 -8.10
C SER A 138 6.52 34.10 -9.62
N GLU A 139 7.57 33.47 -10.15
CA GLU A 139 7.70 33.22 -11.59
C GLU A 139 6.71 32.15 -12.06
N LEU A 140 6.58 31.05 -11.31
CA LEU A 140 5.67 29.96 -11.67
C LEU A 140 4.23 30.45 -11.82
N LEU A 141 3.77 31.30 -10.89
CA LEU A 141 2.41 31.82 -10.88
C LEU A 141 2.25 33.14 -11.65
N ASN A 142 3.34 33.71 -12.18
CA ASN A 142 3.37 35.02 -12.83
C ASN A 142 2.78 36.12 -11.92
N LEU A 143 3.24 36.19 -10.68
CA LEU A 143 2.75 37.18 -9.71
C LEU A 143 3.15 38.60 -10.13
N LYS A 144 2.27 39.57 -9.86
CA LYS A 144 2.54 40.98 -10.15
C LYS A 144 3.54 41.55 -9.15
N GLN A 145 4.31 42.54 -9.60
CA GLN A 145 5.16 43.34 -8.71
C GLN A 145 4.30 44.06 -7.66
N PRO A 146 4.83 44.27 -6.44
CA PRO A 146 4.10 44.99 -5.41
C PRO A 146 3.79 46.41 -5.88
N PRO A 147 2.56 46.91 -5.67
CA PRO A 147 2.24 48.29 -6.01
C PRO A 147 3.09 49.26 -5.17
N PRO A 148 3.46 50.44 -5.72
CA PRO A 148 4.21 51.46 -4.98
C PRO A 148 3.40 52.08 -3.82
N SER A 149 2.08 51.85 -3.80
CA SER A 149 1.19 52.21 -2.71
C SER A 149 0.77 50.95 -1.94
N ASN A 150 0.66 51.05 -0.60
CA ASN A 150 0.21 49.94 0.28
C ASN A 150 -1.27 49.53 0.09
N VAL A 151 -1.86 49.85 -1.07
CA VAL A 151 -3.26 49.54 -1.38
C VAL A 151 -3.30 48.19 -2.10
N ALA A 152 -4.01 47.22 -1.52
CA ALA A 152 -4.18 45.91 -2.11
C ALA A 152 -4.92 46.04 -3.46
N ASP A 153 -4.21 45.79 -4.56
CA ASP A 153 -4.82 45.73 -5.89
C ASP A 153 -5.76 44.50 -5.96
N PRO A 154 -7.09 44.68 -6.11
CA PRO A 154 -8.03 43.57 -6.20
C PRO A 154 -7.80 42.67 -7.42
N GLY A 155 -7.02 43.13 -8.42
CA GLY A 155 -6.59 42.34 -9.57
C GLY A 155 -5.25 41.61 -9.37
N ALA A 156 -4.65 41.63 -8.18
CA ALA A 156 -3.37 40.98 -7.91
C ALA A 156 -3.46 39.44 -7.85
N MET A 157 -4.63 38.91 -7.52
CA MET A 157 -4.82 37.45 -7.36
C MET A 157 -4.97 36.76 -8.73
N PRO A 158 -4.10 35.79 -9.08
CA PRO A 158 -4.27 35.02 -10.30
C PRO A 158 -5.52 34.11 -10.24
N SER A 159 -5.99 33.65 -11.40
CA SER A 159 -7.11 32.70 -11.46
C SER A 159 -6.78 31.38 -10.72
N ALA A 160 -7.64 31.00 -9.77
CA ALA A 160 -7.45 29.82 -8.92
C ALA A 160 -7.28 28.51 -9.73
N ALA A 161 -8.04 28.35 -10.81
CA ALA A 161 -7.98 27.15 -11.65
C ALA A 161 -6.60 26.97 -12.30
N GLY A 162 -5.99 28.07 -12.76
CA GLY A 162 -4.65 28.05 -13.34
C GLY A 162 -3.56 27.79 -12.30
N MET A 163 -3.73 28.31 -11.07
CA MET A 163 -2.79 28.09 -9.98
C MET A 163 -2.77 26.64 -9.49
N HIS A 164 -3.94 26.02 -9.31
CA HIS A 164 -4.03 24.65 -8.80
C HIS A 164 -3.28 23.65 -9.70
N ALA A 165 -3.41 23.77 -11.02
CA ALA A 165 -2.73 22.89 -11.97
C ALA A 165 -1.19 22.99 -11.89
N LYS A 166 -0.68 24.20 -11.61
CA LYS A 166 0.76 24.46 -11.43
C LYS A 166 1.24 23.96 -10.07
N LEU A 167 0.53 24.30 -8.98
CA LEU A 167 0.90 23.96 -7.60
C LEU A 167 1.00 22.44 -7.36
N VAL A 168 0.10 21.66 -7.97
CA VAL A 168 0.11 20.19 -7.83
C VAL A 168 1.41 19.57 -8.40
N LYS A 169 2.00 20.21 -9.40
CA LYS A 169 3.26 19.76 -10.05
C LYS A 169 4.50 20.45 -9.49
N ALA A 170 4.32 21.56 -8.79
CA ALA A 170 5.39 22.39 -8.30
C ALA A 170 6.23 21.70 -7.22
N ASP A 171 7.47 22.14 -7.10
CA ASP A 171 8.35 21.68 -6.04
C ASP A 171 7.99 22.33 -4.69
N MET A 172 7.97 21.53 -3.63
CA MET A 172 7.63 21.95 -2.27
C MET A 172 8.87 22.06 -1.35
N HIS A 173 10.09 21.80 -1.83
CA HIS A 173 11.30 22.08 -1.06
C HIS A 173 11.43 23.59 -0.82
N GLY A 174 11.58 24.02 0.44
CA GLY A 174 11.57 25.43 0.82
C GLY A 174 10.18 26.03 1.04
N ALA A 175 9.11 25.27 0.79
CA ALA A 175 7.75 25.74 1.07
C ALA A 175 7.49 25.87 2.57
N PHE A 176 6.80 26.93 2.99
CA PHE A 176 6.28 27.03 4.34
C PHE A 176 4.91 26.36 4.42
N ILE A 177 4.81 25.30 5.22
CA ILE A 177 3.57 24.54 5.39
C ILE A 177 3.17 24.43 6.86
N SER A 178 1.87 24.35 7.12
CA SER A 178 1.33 23.99 8.45
C SER A 178 0.29 22.89 8.35
N VAL A 179 0.21 22.00 9.33
CA VAL A 179 -0.83 20.97 9.37
C VAL A 179 -2.14 21.59 9.85
N LYS A 180 -3.14 21.65 8.97
CA LYS A 180 -4.49 22.12 9.29
C LYS A 180 -5.28 21.04 10.02
N GLU A 181 -5.32 19.85 9.44
CA GLU A 181 -6.07 18.70 9.94
C GLU A 181 -5.28 17.42 9.65
N SER A 182 -5.35 16.45 10.56
CA SER A 182 -4.75 15.14 10.35
C SER A 182 -5.52 14.12 11.18
N LYS A 183 -5.56 12.87 10.71
CA LYS A 183 -6.06 11.75 11.51
C LYS A 183 -5.33 11.62 12.85
N ASN A 184 -4.07 12.05 12.92
CA ASN A 184 -3.33 12.16 14.17
C ASN A 184 -3.37 13.61 14.68
N ALA A 185 -4.17 13.85 15.72
CA ALA A 185 -4.34 15.17 16.34
C ALA A 185 -3.02 15.79 16.85
N ALA A 186 -2.03 14.98 17.24
CA ALA A 186 -0.75 15.48 17.73
C ALA A 186 0.10 16.17 16.64
N LEU A 187 -0.25 15.99 15.37
CA LEU A 187 0.42 16.64 14.24
C LEU A 187 -0.20 17.99 13.88
N VAL A 188 -1.44 18.24 14.31
CA VAL A 188 -2.20 19.46 13.98
C VAL A 188 -1.49 20.67 14.58
N GLY A 189 -1.42 21.76 13.80
CA GLY A 189 -0.76 23.01 14.21
C GLY A 189 0.77 23.00 14.08
N ILE A 190 1.40 21.88 13.73
CA ILE A 190 2.82 21.86 13.42
C ILE A 190 3.05 22.64 12.13
N ALA A 191 3.93 23.66 12.18
CA ALA A 191 4.26 24.53 11.06
C ALA A 191 5.77 24.70 10.88
N GLY A 192 6.23 24.89 9.65
CA GLY A 192 7.63 25.07 9.34
C GLY A 192 7.96 24.98 7.85
N ILE A 193 9.25 25.09 7.55
CA ILE A 193 9.78 25.04 6.18
C ILE A 193 10.08 23.59 5.80
N VAL A 194 9.63 23.15 4.64
CA VAL A 194 9.91 21.82 4.09
C VAL A 194 11.37 21.75 3.66
N VAL A 195 12.14 20.87 4.28
CA VAL A 195 13.54 20.64 3.92
C VAL A 195 13.66 19.50 2.91
N HIS A 196 12.85 18.45 3.11
CA HIS A 196 12.93 17.26 2.27
C HIS A 196 11.54 16.67 2.04
N GLU A 197 11.16 16.54 0.78
CA GLU A 197 9.94 15.87 0.34
C GLU A 197 10.22 14.42 -0.04
N SER A 198 9.52 13.47 0.58
CA SER A 198 9.51 12.07 0.14
C SER A 198 8.15 11.71 -0.48
N GLU A 199 8.03 10.49 -1.02
CA GLU A 199 6.77 9.97 -1.56
C GLU A 199 5.63 10.05 -0.55
N GLY A 200 5.88 9.81 0.75
CA GLY A 200 4.83 9.70 1.76
C GLY A 200 4.93 10.71 2.89
N THR A 201 6.00 11.51 2.97
CA THR A 201 6.29 12.33 4.15
C THR A 201 6.88 13.68 3.77
N PHE A 202 6.56 14.71 4.54
CA PHE A 202 7.32 15.95 4.58
C PHE A 202 8.23 15.95 5.80
N ARG A 203 9.51 16.27 5.62
CA ARG A 203 10.41 16.60 6.73
C ARG A 203 10.50 18.12 6.80
N ILE A 204 9.99 18.70 7.86
CA ILE A 204 9.93 20.15 8.06
C ILE A 204 10.80 20.58 9.23
N VAL A 205 11.38 21.76 9.15
CA VAL A 205 12.07 22.41 10.28
C VAL A 205 11.13 23.46 10.85
N THR A 206 10.83 23.31 12.14
CA THR A 206 9.99 24.24 12.91
C THR A 206 10.81 25.44 13.37
N LYS A 207 10.15 26.55 13.74
CA LYS A 207 10.79 27.72 14.37
C LYS A 207 11.54 27.41 15.68
N LYS A 208 11.38 26.20 16.23
CA LYS A 208 12.08 25.71 17.43
C LYS A 208 13.34 24.90 17.09
N ASP A 209 13.88 25.05 15.88
CA ASP A 209 15.04 24.33 15.33
C ASP A 209 14.93 22.80 15.39
N LYS A 210 13.69 22.30 15.37
CA LYS A 210 13.39 20.87 15.42
C LYS A 210 12.89 20.38 14.07
N LEU A 211 13.55 19.32 13.58
CA LEU A 211 13.10 18.57 12.42
C LEU A 211 11.93 17.65 12.81
N ARG A 212 10.80 17.79 12.11
CA ARG A 212 9.60 16.97 12.28
C ARG A 212 9.30 16.24 10.99
N LEU A 213 8.98 14.95 11.09
CA LEU A 213 8.55 14.13 9.97
C LEU A 213 7.04 13.98 10.03
N ILE A 214 6.35 14.43 8.99
CA ILE A 214 4.89 14.47 8.93
C ILE A 214 4.42 13.60 7.75
N PRO A 215 3.60 12.57 8.00
CA PRO A 215 3.01 11.77 6.93
C PRO A 215 2.04 12.61 6.10
N LYS A 216 2.08 12.45 4.78
CA LYS A 216 1.18 13.13 3.85
C LYS A 216 -0.21 12.50 3.83
N ARG A 217 -0.29 11.18 3.99
CA ARG A 217 -1.58 10.48 3.99
C ARG A 217 -2.45 10.98 5.13
N ASN A 218 -3.74 11.10 4.88
CA ASN A 218 -4.74 11.42 5.90
C ASN A 218 -4.45 12.75 6.63
N SER A 219 -3.82 13.70 5.92
CA SER A 219 -3.44 15.00 6.46
C SER A 219 -3.72 16.10 5.43
N ILE A 220 -4.21 17.23 5.91
CA ILE A 220 -4.43 18.47 5.17
C ILE A 220 -3.41 19.48 5.65
N PHE A 221 -2.68 20.05 4.69
CA PHE A 221 -1.70 21.08 4.93
C PHE A 221 -2.22 22.41 4.42
N THR A 222 -1.80 23.48 5.08
CA THR A 222 -1.94 24.85 4.62
C THR A 222 -0.61 25.26 4.01
N LEU A 223 -0.63 25.69 2.75
CA LEU A 223 0.50 26.24 2.02
C LEU A 223 0.33 27.75 1.90
N ALA A 224 1.33 28.50 2.36
CA ALA A 224 1.39 29.95 2.18
C ALA A 224 2.25 30.29 0.96
N VAL A 225 1.72 31.10 0.05
CA VAL A 225 2.39 31.57 -1.17
C VAL A 225 2.33 33.11 -1.19
N PRO A 226 3.40 33.84 -1.59
CA PRO A 226 3.34 35.30 -1.72
C PRO A 226 2.19 35.76 -2.61
N LEU A 227 1.58 36.92 -2.30
CA LEU A 227 0.60 37.57 -3.20
C LEU A 227 1.31 38.32 -4.33
N TYR A 228 2.45 38.95 -4.02
CA TYR A 228 3.25 39.72 -4.96
C TYR A 228 4.56 39.02 -5.29
N SER A 229 5.15 39.40 -6.42
CA SER A 229 6.47 38.96 -6.81
C SER A 229 7.52 39.40 -5.80
N THR A 230 8.40 38.48 -5.44
CA THR A 230 9.56 38.74 -4.57
C THR A 230 10.83 39.01 -5.36
N GLN A 231 10.78 38.86 -6.70
CA GLN A 231 11.90 39.18 -7.57
C GLN A 231 11.96 40.70 -7.79
N THR A 232 13.00 41.33 -7.26
CA THR A 232 13.30 42.75 -7.53
C THR A 232 13.75 42.89 -8.99
N SER A 233 12.86 43.39 -9.85
CA SER A 233 13.14 43.55 -11.29
C SER A 233 13.89 44.84 -11.65
N SER A 234 14.71 45.40 -10.75
CA SER A 234 15.50 46.60 -11.03
C SER A 234 16.99 46.34 -10.87
N LEU A 235 17.75 46.63 -11.93
CA LEU A 235 19.18 46.96 -11.86
C LEU A 235 19.44 47.87 -10.64
N PRO A 236 20.58 47.74 -9.94
CA PRO A 236 20.88 48.62 -8.82
C PRO A 236 21.12 50.03 -9.37
N SER A 237 20.13 50.92 -9.24
CA SER A 237 20.39 52.35 -9.26
C SER A 237 21.09 52.67 -7.94
N ALA A 238 22.36 53.05 -8.03
CA ALA A 238 23.30 53.23 -6.92
C ALA A 238 23.00 54.44 -6.02
N ALA A 239 21.73 54.80 -5.84
CA ALA A 239 21.32 55.88 -4.96
C ALA A 239 19.91 55.59 -4.49
N GLU A 240 19.78 54.94 -3.33
CA GLU A 240 19.09 55.51 -2.17
C GLU A 240 19.00 54.46 -1.05
N SER A 241 19.69 54.81 0.03
CA SER A 241 19.39 54.44 1.42
C SER A 241 19.88 53.08 1.90
N GLU A 242 21.14 53.11 2.35
CA GLU A 242 21.58 52.44 3.56
C GLU A 242 20.56 52.66 4.70
N GLN A 243 19.69 51.68 4.91
CA GLN A 243 19.12 51.40 6.22
C GLN A 243 19.45 49.95 6.53
N ASN A 244 20.34 49.80 7.52
CA ASN A 244 20.50 48.57 8.27
C ASN A 244 19.14 48.17 8.86
N GLU A 245 18.37 47.37 8.14
CA GLU A 245 17.36 46.52 8.75
C GLU A 245 18.05 45.19 8.99
N GLY A 246 18.15 44.79 10.26
CA GLY A 246 18.68 43.48 10.63
C GLY A 246 18.02 42.38 9.81
N LEU A 247 18.65 41.20 9.76
CA LEU A 247 18.04 39.97 9.26
C LEU A 247 16.79 39.60 10.09
N GLU A 248 15.73 40.42 10.05
CA GLU A 248 14.41 39.99 10.44
C GLU A 248 14.06 38.81 9.54
N LEU A 249 13.68 37.72 10.19
CA LEU A 249 13.46 36.42 9.58
C LEU A 249 12.20 36.48 8.69
N LYS A 250 12.31 37.08 7.50
CA LYS A 250 11.18 37.28 6.56
C LYS A 250 10.68 35.94 6.04
N THR A 251 9.55 35.49 6.58
CA THR A 251 8.77 34.38 6.05
C THR A 251 7.63 34.90 5.20
N VAL A 252 7.04 34.05 4.35
CA VAL A 252 5.83 34.41 3.57
C VAL A 252 4.70 34.95 4.45
N LEU A 253 4.65 34.54 5.72
CA LEU A 253 3.60 34.97 6.66
C LEU A 253 3.70 36.44 7.06
N ASP A 254 4.88 37.04 6.95
CA ASP A 254 5.12 38.44 7.33
C ASP A 254 4.74 39.41 6.20
N ALA A 255 4.42 38.88 5.02
CA ALA A 255 3.99 39.61 3.83
C ALA A 255 2.55 39.22 3.44
N PRO A 256 1.87 40.03 2.61
CA PRO A 256 0.59 39.64 2.02
C PRO A 256 0.77 38.34 1.22
N HIS A 257 -0.03 37.33 1.57
CA HIS A 257 0.10 35.98 1.04
C HIS A 257 -1.25 35.33 0.75
N ILE A 258 -1.23 34.39 -0.18
CA ILE A 258 -2.32 33.52 -0.56
C ILE A 258 -2.17 32.19 0.18
N VAL A 259 -3.28 31.65 0.65
CA VAL A 259 -3.32 30.39 1.39
C VAL A 259 -4.03 29.31 0.59
N PHE A 260 -3.36 28.17 0.39
CA PHE A 260 -3.93 26.98 -0.25
C PHE A 260 -4.06 25.82 0.72
N SER A 261 -5.17 25.08 0.62
CA SER A 261 -5.34 23.80 1.31
C SER A 261 -4.82 22.67 0.43
N LEU A 262 -3.73 22.02 0.85
CA LEU A 262 -3.13 20.88 0.20
C LEU A 262 -3.61 19.57 0.84
N TYR A 263 -4.23 18.72 0.03
CA TYR A 263 -4.64 17.39 0.44
C TYR A 263 -3.50 16.39 0.27
N GLY A 264 -2.94 15.92 1.38
CA GLY A 264 -1.70 15.15 1.35
C GLY A 264 -1.82 13.78 0.66
N ASN A 265 -3.02 13.21 0.55
CA ASN A 265 -3.27 12.01 -0.25
C ASN A 265 -2.91 12.21 -1.74
N GLN A 266 -3.08 13.42 -2.27
CA GLN A 266 -2.71 13.75 -3.64
C GLN A 266 -1.21 14.02 -3.77
N PHE A 267 -0.56 14.44 -2.69
CA PHE A 267 0.88 14.69 -2.63
C PHE A 267 1.68 13.43 -2.24
N ALA A 268 1.04 12.27 -2.11
CA ALA A 268 1.68 10.99 -1.77
C ALA A 268 2.50 10.37 -2.92
N PHE A 269 3.17 11.21 -3.70
CA PHE A 269 4.11 10.87 -4.78
C PHE A 269 5.35 11.74 -4.62
N ARG A 270 6.50 11.31 -5.15
CA ARG A 270 7.71 12.14 -5.14
C ARG A 270 7.51 13.37 -6.04
N ALA A 271 8.17 14.50 -5.73
CA ALA A 271 8.08 15.72 -6.55
C ALA A 271 8.33 15.45 -8.05
N ALA A 272 9.38 14.67 -8.37
CA ALA A 272 9.70 14.28 -9.74
C ALA A 272 8.59 13.46 -10.42
N GLU A 273 7.89 12.61 -9.67
CA GLU A 273 6.77 11.81 -10.20
C GLU A 273 5.51 12.67 -10.35
N ARG A 274 5.30 13.67 -9.49
CA ARG A 274 4.16 14.59 -9.58
C ARG A 274 4.18 15.37 -10.89
N ALA A 275 5.35 15.82 -11.35
CA ALA A 275 5.47 16.60 -12.59
C ALA A 275 4.89 15.90 -13.83
N GLY A 276 5.13 14.59 -13.95
CA GLY A 276 4.64 13.76 -15.07
C GLY A 276 3.27 13.12 -14.85
N LYS A 277 2.70 13.22 -13.65
CA LYS A 277 1.46 12.53 -13.30
C LYS A 277 0.23 13.28 -13.78
N LYS A 278 -0.70 12.54 -14.37
CA LYS A 278 -2.06 13.03 -14.66
C LYS A 278 -2.91 12.91 -13.40
N PHE A 279 -3.15 14.03 -12.74
CA PHE A 279 -4.04 14.10 -11.58
C PHE A 279 -5.49 14.11 -12.06
N LYS A 280 -6.31 13.24 -11.48
CA LYS A 280 -7.76 13.18 -11.71
C LYS A 280 -8.47 13.74 -10.49
N ALA A 281 -9.53 14.51 -10.72
CA ALA A 281 -10.40 14.96 -9.64
C ALA A 281 -10.99 13.74 -8.92
N LYS A 282 -11.02 13.80 -7.60
CA LYS A 282 -11.74 12.85 -6.74
C LYS A 282 -12.82 13.64 -6.02
N GLU A 283 -14.03 13.10 -5.97
CA GLU A 283 -15.17 13.74 -5.31
C GLU A 283 -15.03 13.75 -3.79
N THR A 284 -14.41 12.69 -3.23
CA THR A 284 -14.30 12.52 -1.78
C THR A 284 -12.85 12.60 -1.31
N ILE A 285 -12.66 13.18 -0.14
CA ILE A 285 -11.38 13.31 0.55
C ILE A 285 -11.42 12.43 1.79
N GLU A 286 -10.60 11.38 1.81
CA GLU A 286 -10.47 10.51 2.97
C GLU A 286 -9.46 11.11 3.97
N LEU A 287 -9.94 11.41 5.18
CA LEU A 287 -9.15 11.80 6.35
C LEU A 287 -9.06 10.63 7.34
#